data_AF-A0A7X9P0Y4-F1
#
_entry.id   AF-A0A7X9P0Y4-F1
#
_cell.length_a   1.000
_cell.length_b   1.000
_cell.length_c   1.000
_cell.angle_alpha   90.00
_cell.angle_beta   90.00
_cell.angle_gamma   90.00
#
_symmetry.space_group_name_H-M   'P 1'
#
loop_
_entity.id
_entity.type
_entity.pdbx_description
1 polymer ?
#
loop_
_entity_poly.entity_id
_entity_poly.type
_entity_poly.pdbx_seq_one_letter_code
_entity_poly.pdbx_strand_id
1 'polypeptide(L)'
;MKGKQRYKCKNCHYNFSVAKKGREVERKYVIKALQLYLEGVSYREIERILGVSHVSVMNWVKKYNIPRLETDAYAPSYQLMNHSELLTYIINRENLKTSSSVITQVGDKYMVISWQMKK
;
A
#
# COMPACT_ATOMS: atom_id res chain seq x y z
N MET A 1 16.65 -20.75 -4.02
CA MET A 1 16.07 -22.10 -3.80
C MET A 1 16.65 -23.06 -4.83
N LYS A 2 17.78 -23.70 -4.52
CA LYS A 2 18.29 -24.88 -5.27
C LYS A 2 17.98 -26.10 -4.41
N GLY A 3 17.45 -27.18 -5.00
CA GLY A 3 17.28 -28.47 -4.31
C GLY A 3 15.86 -28.89 -3.87
N LYS A 4 14.78 -28.19 -4.24
CA LYS A 4 13.40 -28.69 -4.01
C LYS A 4 12.76 -29.13 -5.33
N GLN A 5 12.54 -30.44 -5.46
CA GLN A 5 11.94 -31.07 -6.62
C GLN A 5 10.48 -30.62 -6.77
N ARG A 6 10.14 -30.06 -7.92
CA ARG A 6 8.75 -29.85 -8.35
C ARG A 6 8.33 -31.08 -9.14
N TYR A 7 7.22 -31.71 -8.79
CA TYR A 7 6.73 -32.89 -9.49
C TYR A 7 5.68 -32.47 -10.54
N LYS A 8 5.83 -32.90 -11.79
CA LYS A 8 4.85 -32.69 -12.85
C LYS A 8 4.19 -34.03 -13.17
N CYS A 9 2.86 -34.08 -13.11
CA CYS A 9 2.11 -35.25 -13.56
C CYS A 9 2.36 -35.47 -15.05
N LYS A 10 2.77 -36.69 -15.44
CA LYS A 10 2.96 -37.01 -16.86
C LYS A 10 1.63 -37.23 -17.61
N ASN A 11 0.56 -37.59 -16.89
CA ASN A 11 -0.74 -37.90 -17.49
C ASN A 11 -1.60 -36.65 -17.75
N CYS A 12 -1.68 -35.73 -16.77
CA CYS A 12 -2.51 -34.53 -16.87
C CYS A 12 -1.72 -33.21 -16.90
N HIS A 13 -0.39 -33.29 -16.93
CA HIS A 13 0.52 -32.13 -16.93
C HIS A 13 0.39 -31.17 -15.73
N TYR A 14 -0.36 -31.55 -14.70
CA TYR A 14 -0.50 -30.78 -13.46
C TYR A 14 0.84 -30.67 -12.72
N ASN A 15 1.17 -29.46 -12.26
CA ASN A 15 2.41 -29.18 -11.53
C ASN A 15 2.16 -29.16 -10.02
N PHE A 16 2.64 -30.18 -9.32
CA PHE A 16 2.67 -30.21 -7.86
C PHE A 16 3.80 -29.31 -7.35
N SER A 17 3.41 -28.17 -6.77
CA SER A 17 4.34 -27.27 -6.11
C SER A 17 4.42 -27.60 -4.63
N VAL A 18 5.64 -27.64 -4.08
CA VAL A 18 5.86 -27.84 -2.64
C VAL A 18 5.13 -26.71 -1.90
N ALA A 19 4.31 -27.04 -0.90
CA ALA A 19 3.66 -26.06 -0.05
C ALA A 19 4.72 -25.10 0.50
N LYS A 20 4.71 -23.85 0.03
CA LYS A 20 5.56 -22.82 0.61
C LYS A 20 4.99 -22.58 2.02
N LYS A 21 5.80 -22.82 3.06
CA LYS A 21 5.63 -22.12 4.35
C LYS A 21 5.86 -20.64 4.05
N GLY A 22 4.88 -19.97 3.48
CA GLY A 22 4.87 -18.52 3.36
C GLY A 22 4.76 -18.00 4.79
N ARG A 23 5.72 -17.21 5.24
CA ARG A 23 5.51 -16.39 6.43
C ARG A 23 4.32 -15.51 6.10
N GLU A 24 3.20 -15.73 6.77
CA GLU A 24 2.01 -14.91 6.59
C GLU A 24 2.42 -13.47 6.86
N VAL A 25 2.11 -12.57 5.92
CA VAL A 25 2.42 -11.16 6.10
C VAL A 25 1.66 -10.69 7.33
N GLU A 26 2.33 -9.98 8.24
CA GLU A 26 1.69 -9.51 9.45
C GLU A 26 0.46 -8.66 9.10
N ARG A 27 -0.64 -8.89 9.83
CA ARG A 27 -1.93 -8.22 9.61
C ARG A 27 -1.82 -6.69 9.55
N LYS A 28 -0.86 -6.10 10.28
CA LYS A 28 -0.58 -4.65 10.24
C LYS A 28 -0.30 -4.12 8.84
N TYR A 29 0.45 -4.86 8.01
CA TYR A 29 0.74 -4.45 6.62
C TYR A 29 -0.47 -4.60 5.72
N VAL A 30 -1.31 -5.62 5.96
CA VAL A 30 -2.57 -5.80 5.23
C VAL A 30 -3.49 -4.62 5.48
N ILE A 31 -3.74 -4.29 6.75
CA ILE A 31 -4.59 -3.16 7.15
C ILE A 31 -4.03 -1.86 6.53
N LYS A 32 -2.71 -1.67 6.61
CA LYS A 32 -2.10 -0.45 6.09
C LYS A 32 -2.21 -0.33 4.57
N ALA A 33 -1.96 -1.41 3.84
CA ALA A 33 -2.10 -1.43 2.39
C ALA A 33 -3.55 -1.13 1.94
N LEU A 34 -4.53 -1.67 2.67
CA LEU A 34 -5.94 -1.43 2.38
C LEU A 34 -6.37 0.01 2.70
N GLN A 35 -5.85 0.60 3.79
CA GLN A 35 -6.06 2.01 4.10
C GLN A 35 -5.52 2.91 2.97
N LEU A 36 -4.27 2.68 2.54
CA LEU A 36 -3.66 3.46 1.46
C LEU A 36 -4.40 3.31 0.14
N TYR A 37 -4.92 2.12 -0.14
CA TYR A 37 -5.75 1.87 -1.32
C TYR A 37 -7.04 2.71 -1.31
N LEU A 38 -7.73 2.76 -0.16
CA LEU A 38 -8.92 3.59 0.03
C LEU A 38 -8.62 5.09 -0.08
N GLU A 39 -7.43 5.50 0.35
CA GLU A 39 -6.92 6.88 0.22
C GLU A 39 -6.54 7.27 -1.22
N GLY A 40 -6.61 6.31 -2.17
CA GLY A 40 -6.40 6.52 -3.60
C GLY A 40 -4.98 6.23 -4.07
N VAL A 41 -4.10 5.74 -3.20
CA VAL A 41 -2.72 5.37 -3.54
C VAL A 41 -2.73 4.13 -4.43
N SER A 42 -1.98 4.15 -5.54
CA SER A 42 -1.96 3.03 -6.47
C SER A 42 -1.23 1.81 -5.89
N TYR A 43 -1.53 0.61 -6.38
CA TYR A 43 -0.89 -0.61 -5.89
C TYR A 43 0.64 -0.58 -5.98
N ARG A 44 1.20 0.07 -7.01
CA ARG A 44 2.65 0.19 -7.20
C ARG A 44 3.28 1.17 -6.21
N GLU A 45 2.58 2.23 -5.86
CA GLU A 45 3.04 3.16 -4.82
C GLU A 45 2.99 2.50 -3.45
N ILE A 46 1.91 1.78 -3.13
CA ILE A 46 1.81 0.98 -1.90
C ILE A 46 2.98 -0.01 -1.80
N GLU A 47 3.37 -0.65 -2.90
CA GLU A 47 4.54 -1.53 -2.94
C GLU A 47 5.84 -0.82 -2.57
N ARG A 48 6.06 0.39 -3.09
CA ARG A 48 7.25 1.20 -2.76
C ARG A 48 7.24 1.66 -1.30
N ILE A 49 6.06 1.98 -0.76
CA ILE A 49 5.88 2.48 0.61
C ILE A 49 6.05 1.36 1.65
N LEU A 50 5.44 0.19 1.41
CA LEU A 50 5.38 -0.90 2.40
C LEU A 50 6.35 -2.06 2.14
N GLY A 51 6.99 -2.11 0.97
CA GLY A 51 7.84 -3.23 0.56
C GLY A 51 7.06 -4.53 0.28
N VAL A 52 5.74 -4.42 0.09
CA VAL A 52 4.85 -5.55 -0.21
C VAL A 52 4.50 -5.53 -1.69
N SER A 53 4.67 -6.65 -2.40
CA SER A 53 4.34 -6.72 -3.83
C SER A 53 2.92 -6.21 -4.13
N HIS A 54 2.78 -5.36 -5.16
CA HIS A 54 1.48 -4.83 -5.61
C HIS A 54 0.46 -5.95 -5.91
N VAL A 55 0.92 -7.14 -6.32
CA VAL A 55 0.07 -8.32 -6.54
C VAL A 55 -0.59 -8.79 -5.24
N SER A 56 0.14 -8.75 -4.12
CA SER A 56 -0.41 -9.11 -2.81
C SER A 56 -1.47 -8.12 -2.37
N VAL A 57 -1.22 -6.83 -2.57
CA VAL A 57 -2.19 -5.75 -2.28
C VAL A 57 -3.47 -5.93 -3.11
N MET A 58 -3.33 -6.14 -4.42
CA MET A 58 -4.47 -6.42 -5.31
C MET A 58 -5.28 -7.64 -4.85
N ASN A 59 -4.61 -8.71 -4.43
CA ASN A 59 -5.27 -9.91 -3.92
C ASN A 59 -6.03 -9.65 -2.62
N TRP A 60 -5.51 -8.80 -1.73
CA TRP A 60 -6.23 -8.41 -0.52
C TRP A 60 -7.45 -7.54 -0.81
N VAL A 61 -7.33 -6.57 -1.71
CA VAL A 61 -8.47 -5.75 -2.13
C VAL A 61 -9.60 -6.63 -2.66
N LYS A 62 -9.28 -7.61 -3.53
CA LYS A 62 -10.24 -8.60 -4.03
C LYS A 62 -10.80 -9.48 -2.91
N LYS A 63 -9.94 -9.99 -2.02
CA LYS A 63 -10.33 -10.88 -0.91
C LYS A 63 -11.34 -10.21 0.04
N TYR A 64 -11.16 -8.92 0.33
CA TYR A 64 -12.02 -8.16 1.23
C TYR A 64 -13.10 -7.36 0.51
N ASN A 65 -13.23 -7.51 -0.81
CA ASN A 65 -14.21 -6.81 -1.65
C ASN A 65 -14.23 -5.29 -1.41
N ILE A 66 -13.05 -4.67 -1.33
CA ILE A 66 -12.94 -3.24 -1.05
C ILE A 66 -13.19 -2.46 -2.35
N PRO A 67 -14.24 -1.63 -2.42
CA PRO A 67 -14.50 -0.84 -3.61
C PRO A 67 -13.47 0.28 -3.73
N ARG A 68 -13.13 0.63 -4.97
CA ARG A 68 -12.42 1.87 -5.23
C ARG A 68 -13.43 3.01 -5.15
N LEU A 69 -13.18 3.99 -4.29
CA LEU A 69 -13.93 5.23 -4.32
C LEU A 69 -13.48 6.02 -5.56
N GLU A 70 -14.41 6.36 -6.45
CA GLU A 70 -14.12 7.21 -7.60
C GLU A 70 -13.82 8.63 -7.10
N THR A 71 -12.53 8.95 -6.98
CA THR A 71 -12.06 10.32 -6.69
C THR A 71 -11.84 11.06 -8.01
N ASP A 72 -12.93 11.40 -8.70
CA ASP A 72 -12.82 12.23 -9.90
C ASP A 72 -12.45 13.68 -9.55
N ALA A 73 -12.93 14.18 -8.39
CA ALA A 73 -12.75 15.56 -7.96
C ALA A 73 -11.40 15.88 -7.29
N TYR A 74 -10.67 14.87 -6.80
CA TYR A 74 -9.46 15.10 -5.99
C TYR A 74 -8.23 14.41 -6.58
N ALA A 75 -7.11 15.11 -6.56
CA ALA A 75 -5.80 14.53 -6.86
C ALA A 75 -5.05 14.32 -5.54
N PRO A 76 -4.92 13.07 -5.03
CA PRO A 76 -4.11 12.82 -3.86
C PRO A 76 -2.63 13.06 -4.19
N SER A 77 -1.95 13.84 -3.36
CA SER A 77 -0.50 13.97 -3.37
C SER A 77 0.07 13.44 -2.07
N TYR A 78 1.25 12.80 -2.12
CA TYR A 78 1.90 12.28 -0.93
C TYR A 78 3.32 12.84 -0.78
N GLN A 79 3.74 13.03 0.46
CA GLN A 79 5.09 13.44 0.82
C GLN A 79 5.59 12.58 1.98
N LEU A 80 6.80 12.04 1.87
CA LEU A 80 7.48 11.37 2.97
C LEU A 80 8.38 12.38 3.69
N MET A 81 8.15 12.53 4.98
CA MET A 81 8.83 13.50 5.84
C MET A 81 9.47 12.79 7.03
N ASN A 82 10.65 13.27 7.45
CA ASN A 82 11.17 12.93 8.77
C ASN A 82 10.43 13.71 9.87
N HIS A 83 10.74 13.44 11.15
CA HIS A 83 10.05 14.07 12.26
C HIS A 83 10.16 15.60 12.27
N SER A 84 11.35 16.15 12.02
CA SER A 84 11.60 17.60 12.01
C SER A 84 10.91 18.30 10.82
N GLU A 85 10.91 17.67 9.65
CA GLU A 85 10.18 18.14 8.46
C GLU A 85 8.68 18.17 8.73
N LEU A 86 8.13 17.12 9.34
CA LEU A 86 6.72 17.04 9.70
C LEU A 86 6.32 18.16 10.67
N LEU A 87 7.11 18.40 11.72
CA LEU A 87 6.85 19.49 12.66
C LEU A 87 6.84 20.84 11.95
N THR A 88 7.83 21.09 11.09
CA THR A 88 7.90 22.33 10.29
C THR A 88 6.67 22.48 9.39
N TYR A 89 6.21 21.38 8.77
CA TYR A 89 5.01 21.36 7.94
C TYR A 89 3.75 21.70 8.74
N ILE A 90 3.56 21.09 9.92
CA ILE A 90 2.38 21.29 10.78
C ILE A 90 2.34 22.68 11.41
N ILE A 91 3.49 23.21 11.84
CA ILE A 91 3.59 24.53 12.47
C ILE A 91 3.10 25.62 11.50
N ASN A 92 3.40 25.49 10.21
CA ASN A 92 2.87 26.39 9.20
C ASN A 92 1.39 26.08 8.89
N ARG A 93 0.47 26.80 9.54
CA ARG A 93 -0.99 26.64 9.35
C ARG A 93 -1.44 26.72 7.89
N GLU A 94 -0.75 27.47 7.03
CA GLU A 94 -1.14 27.60 5.62
C GLU A 94 -1.10 26.25 4.90
N ASN A 95 -0.22 25.34 5.30
CA ASN A 95 -0.12 23.99 4.71
C ASN A 95 -1.35 23.12 4.99
N LEU A 96 -2.09 23.40 6.08
CA LEU A 96 -3.26 22.62 6.53
C LEU A 96 -4.59 23.30 6.20
N LYS A 97 -4.58 24.56 5.77
CA LYS A 97 -5.81 25.32 5.44
C LYS A 97 -6.45 24.89 4.12
N THR A 98 -5.62 24.55 3.14
CA THR A 98 -6.05 24.46 1.74
C THR A 98 -6.50 23.06 1.33
N SER A 99 -6.06 22.03 2.05
CA SER A 99 -6.38 20.63 1.77
C SER A 99 -6.59 19.84 3.05
N SER A 100 -7.52 18.90 3.01
CA SER A 100 -7.55 17.83 4.01
C SER A 100 -6.28 17.00 3.84
N SER A 101 -5.62 16.71 4.96
CA SER A 101 -4.39 15.90 4.98
C SER A 101 -4.48 14.79 6.02
N VAL A 102 -3.99 13.61 5.69
CA VAL A 102 -3.82 12.47 6.61
C VAL A 102 -2.33 12.24 6.82
N ILE A 103 -1.91 12.17 8.07
CA ILE A 103 -0.54 11.88 8.47
C ILE A 103 -0.48 10.46 9.01
N THR A 104 0.49 9.69 8.53
CA THR A 104 0.59 8.27 8.80
C THR A 104 2.06 7.90 8.99
N GLN A 105 2.39 7.18 10.05
CA GLN A 105 3.74 6.65 10.21
C GLN A 105 3.99 5.51 9.20
N VAL A 106 5.14 5.56 8.53
CA VAL A 106 5.65 4.52 7.62
C VAL A 106 7.13 4.29 7.94
N GLY A 107 7.43 3.19 8.63
CA GLY A 107 8.79 2.91 9.09
C GLY A 107 9.26 3.94 10.11
N ASP A 108 10.38 4.59 9.81
CA ASP A 108 11.02 5.66 10.59
C ASP A 108 10.54 7.07 10.17
N LYS A 109 9.71 7.17 9.13
CA LYS A 109 9.22 8.42 8.55
C LYS A 109 7.70 8.55 8.69
N TYR A 110 7.20 9.70 8.26
CA TYR A 110 5.80 10.03 8.20
C TYR A 110 5.40 10.30 6.76
N MET A 111 4.33 9.68 6.31
CA MET A 111 3.70 9.99 5.05
C MET A 111 2.55 10.96 5.30
N VAL A 112 2.57 12.08 4.60
CA VAL A 112 1.48 13.05 4.56
C VAL A 112 0.79 12.90 3.21
N ILE A 113 -0.47 12.49 3.23
CA ILE A 113 -1.33 12.47 2.03
C ILE A 113 -2.23 13.70 2.11
N SER A 114 -2.29 14.48 1.04
CA SER A 114 -3.18 15.63 0.93
C SER A 114 -4.04 15.53 -0.32
N TRP A 115 -5.32 15.88 -0.20
CA TRP A 115 -6.26 15.91 -1.33
C TRP A 115 -6.49 17.35 -1.75
N GLN A 116 -5.99 17.69 -2.94
CA GLN A 116 -6.26 18.98 -3.59
C GLN A 116 -7.44 18.80 -4.55
N MET A 117 -8.36 19.77 -4.57
CA MET A 117 -9.42 19.77 -5.60
C MET A 117 -8.78 19.99 -6.97
N LYS A 118 -9.17 19.19 -7.95
CA LYS A 118 -8.83 19.49 -9.34
C LYS A 118 -9.63 20.75 -9.73
N LYS A 119 -8.93 21.81 -10.15
CA LYS A 119 -9.55 22.97 -10.78
C LYS A 119 -10.09 22.61 -12.14
#